data_AF-A0A2V8GRW4-F1
#
_entry.id   AF-A0A2V8GRW4-F1
#
_cell.length_a   1.000
_cell.length_b   1.000
_cell.length_c   1.000
_cell.angle_alpha   90.00
_cell.angle_beta   90.00
_cell.angle_gamma   90.00
#
_symmetry.space_group_name_H-M   'P 1'
#
loop_
_entity.id
_entity.type
_entity.pdbx_description
1 polymer ?
#
loop_
_entity_poly.entity_id
_entity_poly.type
_entity_poly.pdbx_seq_one_letter_code
_entity_poly.pdbx_strand_id
1 'polypeptide(L)'
;MIALSFLLLPTIGFAQDATIAGTVKDSTAGVLPGVAVRAVHEATGTQFEAFTDDRGTFRIPVRIGVYLVTAELTGFATLQQMGIEVLVGQ
;
A
#
# COMPACT_ATOMS: atom_id res chain seq x y z
N MET A 1 18.29 31.74 -42.63
CA MET A 1 17.54 31.62 -41.36
C MET A 1 17.63 30.17 -40.95
N ILE A 2 18.30 29.87 -39.83
CA ILE A 2 18.51 28.48 -39.36
C ILE A 2 17.27 28.10 -38.56
N ALA A 3 16.50 27.13 -39.05
CA ALA A 3 15.36 26.56 -38.33
C ALA A 3 15.90 25.55 -37.31
N LEU A 4 15.81 25.89 -36.03
CA LEU A 4 16.18 25.02 -34.92
C LEU A 4 14.95 24.21 -34.51
N SER A 5 14.80 23.00 -35.03
CA SER A 5 13.73 22.08 -34.62
C SER A 5 14.08 21.43 -33.28
N PHE A 6 13.33 21.79 -32.23
CA PHE A 6 13.40 21.13 -30.91
C PHE A 6 12.45 19.92 -30.92
N LEU A 7 13.02 18.71 -30.92
CA LEU A 7 12.26 17.47 -30.79
C LEU A 7 12.17 17.10 -29.30
N LEU A 8 11.01 17.33 -28.68
CA LEU A 8 10.74 16.80 -27.33
C LEU A 8 10.37 15.32 -27.46
N LEU A 9 11.30 14.44 -27.06
CA LEU A 9 10.99 13.02 -26.84
C LEU A 9 10.25 12.87 -25.51
N PRO A 10 9.16 12.10 -25.44
CA PRO A 10 8.48 11.82 -24.18
C PRO A 10 9.41 11.00 -23.28
N THR A 11 9.69 11.52 -22.09
CA THR A 11 10.38 10.77 -21.03
C THR A 11 9.45 9.67 -20.54
N ILE A 12 9.90 8.42 -20.62
CA ILE A 12 9.21 7.27 -20.02
C ILE A 12 9.22 7.50 -18.50
N GLY A 13 8.08 7.91 -17.95
CA GLY A 13 7.89 8.00 -16.51
C GLY A 13 7.72 6.59 -15.94
N PHE A 14 8.73 6.08 -15.25
CA PHE A 14 8.58 4.87 -14.44
C PHE A 14 7.63 5.20 -13.29
N ALA A 15 6.43 4.61 -13.29
CA ALA A 15 5.57 4.60 -12.11
C ALA A 15 6.33 3.87 -10.99
N GLN A 16 6.53 4.55 -9.86
CA GLN A 16 7.16 3.94 -8.69
C GLN A 16 6.09 3.08 -8.02
N ASP A 17 6.00 1.83 -8.45
CA ASP A 17 5.08 0.86 -7.85
C ASP A 17 5.63 0.42 -6.49
N ALA A 18 4.93 0.78 -5.41
CA ALA A 18 5.22 0.31 -4.06
C ALA A 18 4.10 -0.62 -3.59
N THR A 19 4.36 -1.48 -2.61
CA THR A 19 3.35 -2.41 -2.09
C THR A 19 3.51 -2.55 -0.59
N ILE A 20 2.40 -2.37 0.15
CA ILE A 20 2.32 -2.78 1.55
C ILE A 20 1.83 -4.22 1.56
N ALA A 21 2.63 -5.13 2.08
CA ALA A 21 2.27 -6.53 2.21
C ALA A 21 2.57 -7.01 3.63
N GLY A 22 1.82 -8.00 4.08
CA GLY A 22 1.99 -8.58 5.40
C GLY A 22 1.07 -9.77 5.62
N THR A 23 1.12 -10.30 6.83
CA THR A 23 0.27 -11.42 7.27
C THR A 23 -0.43 -11.03 8.55
N VAL A 24 -1.74 -11.22 8.62
CA VAL A 24 -2.53 -11.01 9.82
C VAL A 24 -2.67 -12.32 10.58
N LYS A 25 -2.37 -12.27 11.87
CA LYS A 25 -2.45 -13.41 12.78
C LYS A 25 -3.15 -13.02 14.08
N ASP A 26 -3.79 -13.99 14.72
CA ASP A 26 -4.34 -13.84 16.08
C ASP A 26 -3.25 -14.02 17.16
N SER A 27 -3.65 -13.90 18.44
CA SER A 27 -2.76 -14.06 19.60
C SER A 27 -2.24 -15.50 19.81
N THR A 28 -2.85 -16.48 19.16
CA THR A 28 -2.40 -17.89 19.12
C THR A 28 -1.53 -18.21 17.91
N ALA A 29 -1.16 -17.18 17.13
CA ALA A 29 -0.44 -17.27 15.86
C ALA A 29 -1.21 -17.98 14.73
N GLY A 30 -2.53 -18.12 14.86
CA GLY A 30 -3.43 -18.55 13.79
C GLY A 30 -3.54 -17.49 12.70
N VAL A 31 -3.54 -17.88 11.44
CA VAL A 31 -3.74 -16.95 10.31
C VAL A 31 -5.21 -16.58 10.20
N LEU A 32 -5.49 -15.30 9.90
CA LEU A 32 -6.85 -14.80 9.77
C LEU A 32 -7.15 -14.42 8.32
N PRO A 33 -7.97 -15.21 7.59
CA PRO A 33 -8.46 -14.84 6.26
C PRO A 33 -9.64 -13.85 6.33
N GLY A 34 -9.83 -13.06 5.27
CA GLY A 34 -10.97 -12.15 5.15
C GLY A 34 -10.88 -10.87 5.99
N VAL A 35 -9.77 -10.63 6.69
CA VAL A 35 -9.48 -9.35 7.35
C VAL A 35 -9.41 -8.24 6.31
N ALA A 36 -10.18 -7.18 6.49
CA ALA A 36 -10.11 -5.96 5.70
C ALA A 36 -8.90 -5.13 6.17
N VAL A 37 -7.97 -4.86 5.27
CA VAL A 37 -6.77 -4.05 5.53
C VAL A 37 -6.85 -2.78 4.71
N ARG A 38 -6.98 -1.64 5.39
CA ARG A 38 -7.08 -0.30 4.81
C ARG A 38 -5.79 0.48 5.07
N ALA A 39 -5.12 0.93 4.02
CA ALA A 39 -3.98 1.83 4.08
C ALA A 39 -4.41 3.23 3.65
N VAL A 40 -4.24 4.21 4.54
CA VAL A 40 -4.57 5.63 4.29
C VAL A 40 -3.29 6.42 4.22
N HIS A 41 -3.02 7.04 3.08
CA HIS A 41 -1.85 7.90 2.90
C HIS A 41 -2.01 9.17 3.75
N GLU A 42 -1.13 9.38 4.72
CA GLU A 42 -1.27 10.45 5.72
C GLU A 42 -1.23 11.85 5.09
N ALA A 43 -0.43 12.03 4.02
CA ALA A 43 -0.29 13.33 3.38
C ALA A 43 -1.47 13.72 2.47
N THR A 44 -2.17 12.74 1.88
CA THR A 44 -3.23 13.03 0.88
C THR A 44 -4.61 12.51 1.28
N GLY A 45 -4.71 11.70 2.34
CA GLY A 45 -5.93 10.99 2.72
C GLY A 45 -6.36 9.90 1.73
N THR A 46 -5.54 9.58 0.72
CA THR A 46 -5.87 8.55 -0.28
C THR A 46 -5.94 7.19 0.40
N GLN A 47 -7.02 6.45 0.16
CA GLN A 47 -7.27 5.17 0.78
C GLN A 47 -7.07 4.04 -0.23
N PHE A 48 -6.46 2.96 0.25
CA PHE A 48 -6.28 1.71 -0.46
C PHE A 48 -6.76 0.59 0.45
N GLU A 49 -7.41 -0.43 -0.10
CA GLU A 49 -7.98 -1.53 0.67
C GLU A 49 -7.66 -2.86 -0.01
N ALA A 50 -7.36 -3.88 0.80
CA ALA A 50 -7.30 -5.27 0.37
C ALA A 50 -7.78 -6.19 1.48
N PHE A 51 -8.17 -7.40 1.10
CA PHE A 51 -8.51 -8.46 2.04
C PHE A 51 -7.37 -9.47 2.15
N THR A 52 -7.24 -10.06 3.33
CA THR A 52 -6.32 -11.19 3.54
C THR A 52 -6.84 -12.46 2.87
N ASP A 53 -5.92 -13.23 2.28
CA ASP A 53 -6.18 -14.53 1.66
C ASP A 53 -6.30 -15.67 2.70
N ASP A 54 -6.48 -16.91 2.23
CA ASP A 54 -6.57 -18.13 3.06
C ASP A 54 -5.33 -18.37 3.94
N ARG A 55 -4.20 -17.73 3.64
CA ARG A 55 -2.96 -17.78 4.44
C ARG A 55 -2.82 -16.56 5.35
N GLY A 56 -3.87 -15.75 5.49
CA GLY A 56 -3.88 -14.49 6.23
C GLY A 56 -3.01 -13.41 5.60
N THR A 57 -2.58 -13.56 4.35
CA THR A 57 -1.64 -12.65 3.68
C THR A 57 -2.40 -11.60 2.87
N PHE A 58 -1.94 -10.35 2.90
CA PHE A 58 -2.49 -9.27 2.09
C PHE A 58 -1.39 -8.57 1.30
N ARG A 59 -1.77 -7.94 0.18
CA ARG A 59 -0.91 -7.08 -0.62
C ARG A 59 -1.73 -5.90 -1.14
N ILE A 60 -1.30 -4.69 -0.83
CA ILE A 60 -1.94 -3.44 -1.24
C ILE A 60 -0.93 -2.66 -2.07
N PRO A 61 -1.12 -2.56 -3.39
CA PRO A 61 -0.35 -1.65 -4.22
C PRO A 61 -0.62 -0.21 -3.79
N VAL A 62 0.43 0.54 -3.48
CA VAL A 62 0.37 1.92 -3.01
C VAL A 62 1.44 2.76 -3.69
N ARG A 63 1.36 4.08 -3.50
CA ARG A 63 2.45 4.99 -3.85
C ARG A 63 3.41 5.11 -2.68
N ILE A 64 4.62 5.61 -2.93
CA ILE A 64 5.54 5.97 -1.87
C ILE A 64 4.94 7.03 -0.94
N GLY A 65 5.30 6.96 0.34
CA GLY A 65 4.83 7.88 1.38
C GLY A 65 4.50 7.20 2.69
N VAL A 66 3.90 7.96 3.61
CA VAL A 66 3.58 7.48 4.96
C VAL A 66 2.10 7.09 5.03
N TYR A 67 1.82 5.93 5.60
CA TYR A 67 0.49 5.36 5.67
C TYR A 67 0.08 5.03 7.10
N LEU A 68 -1.20 5.28 7.36
CA LEU A 68 -1.94 4.68 8.45
C LEU A 68 -2.59 3.39 7.94
N VAL A 69 -2.20 2.26 8.51
CA VAL A 69 -2.77 0.94 8.17
C VAL A 69 -3.75 0.52 9.27
N THR A 70 -4.94 0.11 8.88
CA THR A 70 -5.99 -0.39 9.77
C THR A 70 -6.42 -1.77 9.31
N ALA A 71 -6.40 -2.74 10.22
CA ALA A 71 -6.88 -4.10 10.00
C ALA A 71 -8.15 -4.34 10.82
N GLU A 72 -9.22 -4.71 10.15
CA GLU A 72 -10.55 -4.90 10.72
C GLU A 72 -11.13 -6.25 10.29
N LEU A 73 -11.64 -7.02 11.26
CA LEU A 73 -12.39 -8.25 11.01
C LEU A 73 -13.53 -8.33 12.02
N THR A 74 -14.75 -8.61 11.56
CA THR A 74 -15.92 -8.71 12.45
C THR A 74 -15.69 -9.75 13.53
N GLY A 75 -15.92 -9.38 14.80
CA GLY A 75 -15.67 -10.24 15.95
C GLY A 75 -14.25 -10.18 16.51
N PHE A 76 -13.36 -9.40 15.89
CA PHE A 76 -12.00 -9.14 16.37
C PHE A 76 -11.81 -7.67 16.71
N ALA A 77 -10.78 -7.38 17.51
CA ALA A 77 -10.37 -6.01 17.79
C ALA A 77 -9.73 -5.39 16.54
N THR A 78 -10.05 -4.12 16.27
CA THR A 78 -9.40 -3.34 15.22
C THR A 78 -7.95 -3.07 15.60
N LEU A 79 -7.02 -3.34 14.67
CA LEU A 79 -5.62 -3.00 14.82
C LEU A 79 -5.29 -1.82 13.93
N GLN A 80 -4.65 -0.79 14.49
CA GLN A 80 -4.27 0.42 13.77
C GLN A 80 -2.78 0.67 13.98
N GLN A 81 -2.05 0.81 12.87
CA GLN A 81 -0.63 1.08 12.85
C GLN A 81 -0.35 2.35 12.05
N MET A 82 0.17 3.37 12.73
CA MET A 82 0.49 4.68 12.14
C MET A 82 1.96 4.74 11.72
N GLY A 83 2.28 5.67 10.83
CA GLY A 83 3.66 5.94 10.45
C GLY A 83 4.34 4.83 9.64
N ILE A 84 3.58 4.03 8.88
CA ILE A 84 4.17 3.06 7.95
C ILE A 84 4.81 3.81 6.79
N GLU A 85 6.13 3.92 6.80
CA GLU A 85 6.89 4.57 5.74
C GLU A 85 7.14 3.59 4.58
N VAL A 86 6.63 3.94 3.40
CA VAL A 86 6.80 3.17 2.17
C VAL A 86 7.79 3.89 1.28
N LEU A 87 8.97 3.29 1.12
CA LEU A 87 10.10 3.82 0.36
C LEU A 87 10.20 3.17 -1.03
N VAL A 88 10.95 3.80 -1.94
CA VAL A 88 11.29 3.22 -3.25
C VAL A 88 12.28 2.07 -3.04
N GLY A 89 11.90 0.86 -3.44
CA GLY A 89 12.84 -0.21 -3.83
C GLY A 89 13.73 -0.79 -2.74
N GLN A 90 13.14 -1.41 -1.71
CA GLN A 90 13.81 -2.49 -0.96
C GLN A 90 13.08 -3.82 -1.15
#